data_AF-A0A7Y0N2Y8-F1
#
_entry.id   AF-A0A7Y0N2Y8-F1
#
_cell.length_a   1.000
_cell.length_b   1.000
_cell.length_c   1.000
_cell.angle_alpha   90.00
_cell.angle_beta   90.00
_cell.angle_gamma   90.00
#
_symmetry.space_group_name_H-M   'P 1'
#
loop_
_entity.id
_entity.type
_entity.pdbx_description
1 polymer ?
#
loop_
_entity_poly.entity_id
_entity_poly.type
_entity_poly.pdbx_seq_one_letter_code
_entity_poly.pdbx_strand_id
1 'polypeptide(L)' 'EDGLPPYVVFSDATLIDMAEILPTSYGEMLAVSGVGQRKLEKYADPFLDLIQEHITHHG' A
#
# COMPACT_ATOMS: atom_id res chain seq x y z
N GLU A 1 -16.06 -15.89 4.68
CA GLU A 1 -15.63 -14.47 4.68
C GLU A 1 -14.67 -14.32 5.84
N ASP A 2 -13.39 -14.14 5.53
CA ASP A 2 -12.31 -14.20 6.51
C ASP A 2 -12.53 -13.13 7.58
N GLY A 3 -12.84 -13.56 8.81
CA GLY A 3 -13.12 -12.74 9.98
C GLY A 3 -11.94 -11.94 10.52
N LEU A 4 -11.01 -11.55 9.64
CA LEU A 4 -10.00 -10.54 9.94
C LEU A 4 -10.62 -9.17 9.71
N PRO A 5 -10.54 -8.26 10.69
CA PRO A 5 -10.98 -6.91 10.49
C PRO A 5 -10.22 -6.27 9.31
N PRO A 6 -10.89 -5.49 8.44
CA PRO A 6 -10.27 -4.88 7.26
C PRO A 6 -9.05 -4.02 7.58
N TYR A 7 -8.93 -3.55 8.83
CA TYR A 7 -7.82 -2.74 9.30
C TYR A 7 -6.51 -3.51 9.56
N VAL A 8 -6.47 -4.85 9.39
CA VAL A 8 -5.27 -5.69 9.66
C VAL A 8 -4.63 -6.21 8.36
N VAL A 9 -4.63 -5.42 7.29
CA VAL A 9 -3.97 -5.82 6.02
C VAL A 9 -2.47 -5.51 6.04
N PHE A 10 -2.13 -4.31 6.51
CA PHE A 10 -0.77 -3.83 6.70
C PHE A 10 -0.59 -3.45 8.17
N SER A 11 0.61 -3.70 8.71
CA SER A 11 0.94 -3.19 10.04
C SER A 11 1.17 -1.68 9.97
N ASP A 12 1.09 -1.00 11.10
CA ASP A 12 1.40 0.43 11.18
C ASP A 12 2.78 0.75 10.60
N ALA A 13 3.78 -0.10 10.87
CA ALA A 13 5.12 0.06 10.32
C ALA A 13 5.12 0.00 8.77
N THR A 14 4.34 -0.90 8.17
CA THR A 14 4.21 -0.97 6.71
C THR A 14 3.47 0.25 6.15
N LEU A 15 2.43 0.73 6.83
CA LEU A 15 1.68 1.91 6.39
C LEU A 15 2.52 3.19 6.50
N ILE A 16 3.33 3.32 7.55
CA ILE A 16 4.27 4.44 7.73
C ILE A 16 5.31 4.43 6.60
N ASP A 17 5.96 3.29 6.36
CA ASP A 17 6.95 3.15 5.28
C ASP A 17 6.33 3.43 3.89
N MET A 18 5.10 2.98 3.67
CA MET A 18 4.34 3.27 2.44
C MET A 18 4.04 4.77 2.28
N ALA A 19 3.72 5.47 3.38
CA ALA A 19 3.47 6.90 3.37
C ALA A 19 4.76 7.73 3.20
N GLU A 20 5.92 7.20 3.57
CA GLU A 20 7.22 7.82 3.34
C GLU A 20 7.70 7.64 1.88
N ILE A 21 7.49 6.44 1.32
CA ILE A 21 7.93 6.10 -0.05
C ILE A 21 6.95 6.64 -1.11
N LEU A 22 5.66 6.68 -0.78
CA LEU A 22 4.57 7.02 -1.72
C LEU A 22 4.68 6.24 -3.05
N PRO A 23 4.63 4.90 -3.02
CA PRO A 23 4.82 4.09 -4.22
C PRO A 23 3.75 4.41 -5.28
N THR A 24 4.18 4.56 -6.53
CA THR A 24 3.33 4.81 -7.70
C THR A 24 3.42 3.67 -8.74
N SER A 25 4.16 2.61 -8.41
CA SER A 25 4.28 1.41 -9.23
C SER A 25 4.31 0.15 -8.37
N TYR A 26 4.00 -1.00 -8.99
CA TYR A 26 4.08 -2.31 -8.34
C TYR A 26 5.50 -2.62 -7.80
N GLY A 27 6.54 -2.18 -8.50
CA GLY A 27 7.92 -2.40 -8.08
C GLY A 27 8.25 -1.61 -6.81
N GLU A 28 7.83 -0.34 -6.76
CA GLU A 28 8.00 0.49 -5.56
C GLU A 28 7.15 -0.02 -4.40
N MET A 29 5.95 -0.50 -4.67
CA MET A 29 5.10 -1.06 -3.64
C MET A 29 5.66 -2.37 -3.06
N LEU A 30 6.38 -3.16 -3.86
CA LEU A 30 7.11 -4.33 -3.38
C LEU A 30 8.37 -3.95 -2.57
N ALA A 31 8.88 -2.73 -2.75
CA ALA A 31 10.00 -2.22 -1.95
C ALA A 31 9.56 -1.78 -0.54
N VAL A 32 8.27 -1.56 -0.30
CA VAL A 32 7.72 -1.25 1.02
C VAL A 32 7.87 -2.45 1.96
N SER A 33 8.45 -2.20 3.13
CA SER A 33 8.67 -3.19 4.17
C SER A 33 7.37 -3.81 4.66
N GLY A 34 7.26 -5.13 4.56
CA GLY A 34 6.06 -5.88 4.94
C GLY A 34 5.02 -6.03 3.81
N VAL A 35 5.33 -5.55 2.60
CA VAL A 35 4.61 -5.89 1.37
C VAL A 35 5.34 -7.02 0.65
N GLY A 36 4.69 -8.19 0.61
CA GLY A 36 5.14 -9.32 -0.20
C GLY A 36 4.22 -9.55 -1.40
N GLN A 37 4.61 -10.47 -2.30
CA GLN A 37 3.89 -10.80 -3.53
C GLN A 37 2.37 -10.97 -3.35
N ARG A 38 1.93 -11.76 -2.35
CA ARG A 38 0.50 -11.99 -2.09
C ARG A 38 -0.26 -10.72 -1.71
N LYS A 39 0.38 -9.80 -0.98
CA LYS A 39 -0.24 -8.51 -0.62
C LYS A 39 -0.24 -7.57 -1.83
N LEU A 40 0.85 -7.56 -2.60
CA LEU A 40 0.95 -6.81 -3.84
C LEU A 40 -0.19 -7.20 -4.80
N GLU A 41 -0.35 -8.49 -5.10
CA GLU A 41 -1.41 -8.99 -6.00
C GLU A 41 -2.83 -8.62 -5.56
N LYS A 42 -3.06 -8.52 -4.24
CA LYS A 42 -4.41 -8.29 -3.69
C LYS A 42 -4.73 -6.82 -3.45
N TYR A 43 -3.72 -6.00 -3.17
CA TYR A 43 -3.91 -4.65 -2.65
C TYR A 43 -3.14 -3.58 -3.41
N ALA A 44 -2.37 -3.92 -4.46
CA ALA A 44 -1.58 -2.91 -5.16
C ALA A 44 -2.45 -1.84 -5.82
N ASP A 45 -3.33 -2.24 -6.72
CA ASP A 45 -4.18 -1.32 -7.48
C ASP A 45 -4.90 -0.27 -6.60
N PRO A 46 -5.69 -0.66 -5.57
CA PRO A 46 -6.42 0.34 -4.79
C PRO A 46 -5.51 1.29 -4.01
N PHE A 47 -4.33 0.85 -3.58
CA PHE A 47 -3.40 1.73 -2.86
C PHE A 47 -2.61 2.64 -3.81
N LEU A 48 -2.15 2.11 -4.95
CA LEU A 48 -1.46 2.92 -5.96
C LEU A 48 -2.36 4.03 -6.48
N ASP A 49 -3.64 3.73 -6.73
CA ASP A 49 -4.63 4.73 -7.16
C ASP A 49 -4.80 5.83 -6.11
N LEU A 50 -4.98 5.47 -4.83
CA LEU A 50 -5.13 6.45 -3.74
C LEU A 50 -3.89 7.29 -3.52
N ILE A 51 -2.70 6.69 -3.60
CA ILE A 51 -1.42 7.39 -3.45
C ILE A 51 -1.23 8.36 -4.61
N GLN A 52 -1.51 7.93 -5.85
CA GLN A 52 -1.41 8.78 -7.03
C GLN A 52 -2.41 9.95 -6.98
N GLU A 53 -3.65 9.71 -6.53
CA GLU A 53 -4.64 10.75 -6.30
C GLU A 53 -4.15 11.76 -5.26
N HIS A 54 -3.61 11.28 -4.13
CA HIS A 54 -3.08 12.13 -3.07
C HIS A 54 -1.95 13.04 -3.58
N ILE A 55 -0.97 12.48 -4.30
CA ILE A 55 0.13 13.24 -4.90
C ILE A 55 -0.39 14.31 -5.87
N THR A 56 -1.41 13.97 -6.67
CA THR A 56 -1.95 14.88 -7.70
C THR A 56 -2.78 16.01 -7.10
N HIS A 57 -3.51 15.76 -6.02
CA HIS A 57 -4.40 16.75 -5.39
C HIS A 57 -3.72 17.58 -4.28
N HIS A 58 -2.61 17.10 -3.72
CA HIS A 58 -1.90 17.77 -2.62
C HIS A 58 -0.44 18.12 -2.94
N GLY A 59 -0.01 17.94 -4.19
CA GLY A 59 1.30 18.36 -4.72
C GLY A 59 1.38 19.82 -5.15
#